data_AF-A0A7Y5KSP7-F1
#
_entry.id   AF-A0A7Y5KSP7-F1
#
_cell.length_a   1.000
_cell.length_b   1.000
_cell.length_c   1.000
_cell.angle_alpha   90.00
_cell.angle_beta   90.00
_cell.angle_gamma   90.00
#
_symmetry.space_group_name_H-M   'P 1'
#
loop_
_entity.id
_entity.type
_entity.pdbx_description
1 polymer ?
#
loop_
_entity_poly.entity_id
_entity_poly.type
_entity_poly.pdbx_seq_one_letter_code
_entity_poly.pdbx_strand_id
1 'polypeptide(L)'
;MNDEIRQKVTLGPLEILLDLLSLPPNGLVASFVLLAFVLVACELLRIGLTTELTRSAFVHVTICFLTVVIQSVLLGGVLVYASYRHPGRGWINLAVAFALFVVWYAAGASTRLVRKHNEGADVGFMTVGGLITFPAGIVAALLFH
;
A
#
# COMPACT_ATOMS: atom_id res chain seq x y z
N MET A 1 13.97 -27.66 26.93
CA MET A 1 14.37 -26.24 26.88
C MET A 1 15.61 -26.08 25.98
N ASN A 2 15.54 -26.46 24.70
CA ASN A 2 16.66 -26.32 23.76
C ASN A 2 16.28 -26.37 22.27
N ASP A 3 15.02 -26.68 21.93
CA ASP A 3 14.58 -26.73 20.52
C ASP A 3 13.97 -25.40 20.02
N GLU A 4 13.36 -24.59 20.89
CA GLU A 4 12.83 -23.27 20.53
C GLU A 4 13.93 -22.26 20.16
N ILE A 5 15.15 -22.45 20.66
CA ILE A 5 16.29 -21.55 20.37
C ILE A 5 16.97 -21.92 19.04
N ARG A 6 16.91 -23.21 18.62
CA ARG A 6 17.42 -23.66 17.31
C ARG A 6 16.50 -23.30 16.16
N GLN A 7 15.24 -23.02 16.45
CA GLN A 7 14.28 -22.53 15.46
C GLN A 7 14.31 -20.99 15.30
N LYS A 8 15.41 -20.33 15.69
CA LYS A 8 15.88 -19.13 14.97
C LYS A 8 16.37 -19.55 13.59
N VAL A 9 15.47 -20.08 12.79
CA VAL A 9 15.66 -20.16 11.35
C VAL A 9 15.84 -18.73 10.92
N THR A 10 17.03 -18.38 10.45
CA THR A 10 17.29 -17.16 9.71
C THR A 10 16.28 -17.09 8.58
N LEU A 11 15.14 -16.45 8.83
CA LEU A 11 14.16 -16.18 7.80
C LEU A 11 14.89 -15.43 6.69
N GLY A 12 14.76 -15.92 5.47
CA GLY A 12 15.34 -15.24 4.32
C GLY A 12 14.77 -13.82 4.18
N PRO A 13 15.46 -12.89 3.49
CA PRO A 13 14.96 -11.52 3.30
C PRO A 13 13.53 -11.47 2.72
N LEU A 14 13.19 -12.43 1.84
CA LEU A 14 11.87 -12.58 1.25
C LEU A 14 10.82 -13.01 2.28
N GLU A 15 11.17 -13.92 3.19
CA GLU A 15 10.23 -14.42 4.21
C GLU A 15 9.93 -13.34 5.25
N ILE A 16 10.93 -12.53 5.63
CA ILE A 16 10.74 -11.35 6.48
C ILE A 16 9.81 -10.35 5.79
N LEU A 17 10.00 -10.11 4.49
CA LEU A 17 9.14 -9.21 3.73
C LEU A 17 7.69 -9.71 3.68
N LEU A 18 7.49 -11.00 3.38
CA LEU A 18 6.16 -11.61 3.34
C LEU A 18 5.49 -11.61 4.71
N ASP A 19 6.24 -11.88 5.77
CA ASP A 19 5.73 -11.80 7.14
C ASP A 19 5.27 -10.38 7.45
N LEU A 20 6.06 -9.35 7.12
CA LEU A 20 5.65 -7.95 7.31
C LEU A 20 4.43 -7.58 6.46
N LEU A 21 4.31 -8.08 5.23
CA LEU A 21 3.13 -7.86 4.39
C LEU A 21 1.87 -8.56 4.92
N SER A 22 2.00 -9.50 5.85
CA SER A 22 0.85 -10.17 6.48
C SER A 22 0.21 -9.38 7.63
N LEU A 23 0.75 -8.20 7.99
CA LEU A 23 0.29 -7.37 9.12
C LEU A 23 0.26 -8.13 10.48
N PRO A 24 1.38 -8.75 10.89
CA PRO A 24 1.43 -9.60 12.06
C PRO A 24 1.13 -8.80 13.34
N PRO A 25 0.45 -9.39 14.35
CA PRO A 25 0.05 -8.67 15.56
C PRO A 25 1.21 -8.01 16.28
N ASN A 26 2.34 -8.71 16.36
CA ASN A 26 3.54 -8.27 17.08
C ASN A 26 4.43 -7.33 16.25
N GLY A 27 4.14 -7.14 14.95
CA GLY A 27 4.95 -6.39 14.00
C GLY A 27 4.18 -5.32 13.22
N LEU A 28 2.94 -5.02 13.62
CA LEU A 28 2.02 -4.17 12.85
C LEU A 28 2.59 -2.77 12.57
N VAL A 29 3.35 -2.20 13.51
CA VAL A 29 4.03 -0.90 13.31
C VAL A 29 5.10 -1.00 12.23
N ALA A 30 5.92 -2.04 12.23
CA ALA A 30 6.97 -2.24 11.21
C ALA A 30 6.36 -2.44 9.83
N SER A 31 5.28 -3.23 9.74
CA SER A 31 4.52 -3.41 8.50
C SER A 31 3.90 -2.11 8.01
N PHE A 32 3.30 -1.33 8.91
CA PHE A 32 2.72 -0.04 8.57
C PHE A 32 3.79 0.91 8.03
N VAL A 33 4.94 1.02 8.69
CA VAL A 33 6.05 1.87 8.26
C VAL A 33 6.59 1.43 6.92
N LEU A 34 6.79 0.13 6.70
CA LEU A 34 7.24 -0.42 5.42
C LEU A 34 6.26 -0.05 4.28
N LEU A 35 4.96 -0.31 4.48
CA LEU A 35 3.93 -0.02 3.48
C LEU A 35 3.80 1.48 3.23
N ALA A 36 3.82 2.30 4.28
CA ALA A 36 3.81 3.75 4.16
C ALA A 36 5.03 4.26 3.37
N PHE A 37 6.22 3.73 3.64
CA PHE A 37 7.44 4.08 2.90
C PHE A 37 7.33 3.72 1.42
N VAL A 38 6.81 2.53 1.10
CA VAL A 38 6.59 2.10 -0.28
C VAL A 38 5.61 3.04 -0.99
N LEU A 39 4.46 3.36 -0.37
CA LEU A 39 3.46 4.27 -0.95
C LEU A 39 4.07 5.66 -1.20
N VAL A 40 4.77 6.22 -0.22
CA VAL A 40 5.42 7.53 -0.36
C VAL A 40 6.50 7.49 -1.45
N ALA A 41 7.33 6.45 -1.51
CA ALA A 41 8.34 6.31 -2.55
C ALA A 41 7.71 6.22 -3.95
N CYS A 42 6.61 5.48 -4.10
CA CYS A 42 5.85 5.43 -5.34
C CYS A 42 5.29 6.81 -5.73
N GLU A 43 4.76 7.58 -4.77
CA GLU A 43 4.29 8.94 -5.02
C GLU A 43 5.43 9.90 -5.39
N LEU A 44 6.59 9.81 -4.73
CA LEU A 44 7.77 10.61 -5.08
C LEU A 44 8.27 10.30 -6.48
N LEU A 45 8.30 9.01 -6.87
CA LEU A 45 8.65 8.60 -8.23
C LEU A 45 7.63 9.13 -9.23
N ARG A 46 6.33 9.05 -8.91
CA ARG A 46 5.26 9.61 -9.73
C ARG A 46 5.47 11.11 -9.93
N ILE A 47 5.73 11.86 -8.85
CA ILE A 47 6.01 13.30 -8.92
C ILE A 47 7.23 13.57 -9.81
N GLY A 48 8.34 12.86 -9.62
CA GLY A 48 9.57 13.05 -10.40
C GLY A 48 9.38 12.80 -11.89
N LEU A 49 8.73 11.68 -12.25
CA LEU A 49 8.36 11.37 -13.64
C LEU A 49 7.46 12.46 -14.22
N THR A 50 6.55 12.96 -13.39
CA THR A 50 5.59 13.98 -13.77
C THR A 50 6.30 15.32 -14.01
N THR A 51 7.28 15.73 -13.19
CA THR A 51 8.00 17.01 -13.31
C THR A 51 9.03 17.05 -14.44
N GLU A 52 9.75 15.96 -14.70
CA GLU A 52 10.88 15.98 -15.65
C GLU A 52 10.54 15.47 -17.06
N LEU A 53 9.50 14.65 -17.23
CA LEU A 53 9.22 13.93 -18.48
C LEU A 53 7.81 14.21 -19.02
N THR A 54 7.50 15.47 -19.35
CA THR A 54 6.11 15.91 -19.62
C THR A 54 5.57 15.74 -21.04
N ARG A 55 6.17 14.94 -21.93
CA ARG A 55 5.70 14.86 -23.34
C ARG A 55 5.44 13.46 -23.92
N SER A 56 5.67 12.39 -23.15
CA SER A 56 5.49 11.03 -23.67
C SER A 56 4.24 10.35 -23.11
N ALA A 57 3.43 9.76 -24.01
CA ALA A 57 2.30 8.91 -23.62
C ALA A 57 2.74 7.75 -22.72
N PHE A 58 3.96 7.25 -22.90
CA PHE A 58 4.54 6.20 -22.05
C PHE A 58 4.65 6.64 -20.59
N VAL A 59 5.10 7.86 -20.33
CA VAL A 59 5.26 8.40 -18.98
C VAL A 59 3.90 8.56 -18.29
N HIS A 60 2.88 9.00 -19.04
CA HIS A 60 1.51 9.07 -18.52
C HIS A 60 0.96 7.68 -18.15
N VAL A 61 1.18 6.68 -19.00
CA VAL A 61 0.78 5.28 -18.70
C VAL A 61 1.53 4.75 -17.48
N THR A 62 2.84 5.00 -17.36
CA THR A 62 3.65 4.60 -16.20
C THR A 62 3.14 5.24 -14.92
N ILE A 63 2.82 6.54 -14.95
CA ILE A 63 2.21 7.25 -13.83
C ILE A 63 0.89 6.59 -13.45
N CYS A 64 -0.03 6.40 -14.39
CA CYS A 64 -1.32 5.75 -14.15
C CYS A 64 -1.17 4.33 -13.59
N PHE A 65 -0.20 3.56 -14.09
CA PHE A 65 0.07 2.21 -13.61
C PHE A 65 0.62 2.22 -12.17
N LEU A 66 1.53 3.14 -11.85
CA LEU A 66 2.07 3.31 -10.51
C LEU A 66 1.01 3.69 -9.48
N THR A 67 0.10 4.62 -9.81
CA THR A 67 -0.96 5.05 -8.87
C THR A 67 -2.14 4.07 -8.84
N VAL A 68 -2.73 3.73 -9.97
CA VAL A 68 -4.01 2.99 -9.98
C VAL A 68 -3.78 1.51 -9.81
N VAL A 69 -2.78 0.94 -10.46
CA VAL A 69 -2.59 -0.51 -10.48
C VAL A 69 -1.71 -0.93 -9.32
N ILE A 70 -0.46 -0.47 -9.26
CA ILE A 70 0.52 -0.98 -8.29
C ILE A 70 0.08 -0.68 -6.86
N GLN A 71 -0.23 0.57 -6.52
CA GLN A 71 -0.56 0.93 -5.14
C GLN A 71 -1.90 0.35 -4.68
N SER A 72 -2.94 0.40 -5.54
CA SER A 72 -4.25 -0.16 -5.17
C SER A 72 -4.25 -1.68 -5.08
N VAL A 73 -3.56 -2.38 -6.00
CA VAL A 73 -3.40 -3.84 -5.97
C VAL A 73 -2.51 -4.26 -4.81
N LEU A 74 -1.45 -3.50 -4.50
CA LEU A 74 -0.60 -3.78 -3.34
C LEU A 74 -1.42 -3.69 -2.05
N LEU A 75 -2.15 -2.60 -1.82
CA LEU A 75 -2.96 -2.46 -0.62
C LEU A 75 -4.11 -3.48 -0.55
N GLY A 76 -4.81 -3.72 -1.66
CA GLY A 76 -5.88 -4.72 -1.72
C GLY A 76 -5.35 -6.13 -1.50
N GLY A 77 -4.22 -6.48 -2.13
CA GLY A 77 -3.55 -7.77 -1.98
C GLY A 77 -3.02 -8.00 -0.57
N VAL A 78 -2.39 -6.99 0.04
CA VAL A 78 -1.95 -7.01 1.45
C VAL A 78 -3.13 -7.26 2.38
N LEU A 79 -4.27 -6.61 2.16
CA LEU A 79 -5.47 -6.81 2.98
C LEU A 79 -6.01 -8.23 2.89
N VAL A 80 -6.14 -8.76 1.67
CA VAL A 80 -6.61 -10.13 1.45
C VAL A 80 -5.62 -11.12 2.09
N TYR A 81 -4.33 -10.92 1.86
CA TYR A 81 -3.27 -11.78 2.40
C TYR A 81 -3.22 -11.75 3.94
N ALA A 82 -3.28 -10.57 4.55
CA ALA A 82 -3.31 -10.40 5.99
C ALA A 82 -4.57 -11.02 6.62
N SER A 83 -5.73 -10.88 5.96
CA SER A 83 -6.99 -11.44 6.44
C SER A 83 -6.99 -12.97 6.34
N TYR A 84 -6.40 -13.53 5.28
CA TYR A 84 -6.16 -14.97 5.16
C TYR A 84 -5.19 -15.50 6.22
N ARG A 85 -4.11 -14.76 6.53
CA ARG A 85 -3.07 -15.19 7.47
C ARG A 85 -3.47 -15.05 8.94
N HIS A 86 -4.30 -14.05 9.25
CA HIS A 86 -4.76 -13.77 10.61
C HIS A 86 -6.30 -13.62 10.64
N PRO A 87 -7.04 -14.73 10.51
CA PRO A 87 -8.50 -14.71 10.63
C PRO A 87 -8.93 -14.16 12.00
N GLY A 88 -10.03 -13.41 12.04
CA GLY A 88 -10.51 -12.68 13.22
C GLY A 88 -9.98 -11.25 13.37
N ARG A 89 -9.08 -10.81 12.48
CA ARG A 89 -8.53 -9.43 12.48
C ARG A 89 -8.96 -8.60 11.28
N GLY A 90 -9.97 -9.05 10.52
CA GLY A 90 -10.45 -8.38 9.31
C GLY A 90 -10.71 -6.88 9.48
N TRP A 91 -11.37 -6.48 10.57
CA TRP A 91 -11.64 -5.07 10.89
C TRP A 91 -10.39 -4.26 11.24
N ILE A 92 -9.41 -4.87 11.91
CA ILE A 92 -8.13 -4.23 12.23
C ILE A 92 -7.33 -4.02 10.95
N ASN A 93 -7.27 -5.03 10.08
CA ASN A 93 -6.60 -4.95 8.79
C ASN A 93 -7.24 -3.84 7.94
N LEU A 94 -8.57 -3.76 7.90
CA LEU A 94 -9.31 -2.70 7.20
C LEU A 94 -8.97 -1.31 7.76
N ALA A 95 -8.89 -1.15 9.08
CA ALA A 95 -8.48 0.11 9.70
C ALA A 95 -7.03 0.49 9.34
N VAL A 96 -6.11 -0.48 9.28
CA VAL A 96 -4.73 -0.29 8.83
C VAL A 96 -4.67 0.17 7.38
N ALA A 97 -5.45 -0.44 6.48
CA ALA A 97 -5.53 0.03 5.10
C ALA A 97 -6.15 1.41 4.97
N PHE A 98 -7.16 1.75 5.78
CA PHE A 98 -7.70 3.10 5.80
C PHE A 98 -6.63 4.12 6.20
N ALA A 99 -5.84 3.83 7.24
CA ALA A 99 -4.73 4.68 7.63
C ALA A 99 -3.66 4.81 6.54
N LEU A 100 -3.28 3.71 5.88
CA LEU A 100 -2.34 3.74 4.75
C LEU A 100 -2.90 4.50 3.55
N PHE A 101 -4.20 4.40 3.28
CA PHE A 101 -4.87 5.17 2.25
C PHE A 101 -4.85 6.67 2.56
N VAL A 102 -5.04 7.08 3.82
CA VAL A 102 -4.88 8.48 4.24
C VAL A 102 -3.46 8.98 3.99
N VAL A 103 -2.45 8.17 4.32
CA VAL A 103 -1.04 8.51 4.04
C VAL A 103 -0.80 8.67 2.55
N TRP A 104 -1.28 7.72 1.74
CA TRP A 104 -1.17 7.79 0.28
C TRP A 104 -1.88 9.02 -0.28
N TYR A 105 -3.11 9.28 0.15
CA TYR A 105 -3.89 10.44 -0.28
C TYR A 105 -3.20 11.75 0.12
N ALA A 106 -2.63 11.85 1.33
CA ALA A 106 -1.89 13.02 1.77
C ALA A 106 -0.59 13.23 0.97
N ALA A 107 0.18 12.15 0.76
CA ALA A 107 1.39 12.18 -0.05
C ALA A 107 1.08 12.61 -1.49
N GLY A 108 0.00 12.09 -2.05
CA GLY A 108 -0.44 12.44 -3.38
C GLY A 108 -1.12 13.81 -3.48
N ALA A 109 -1.78 14.30 -2.42
CA ALA A 109 -2.27 15.68 -2.36
C ALA A 109 -1.12 16.68 -2.23
N SER A 110 0.05 16.28 -1.71
CA SER A 110 1.24 17.13 -1.67
C SER A 110 1.76 17.50 -3.07
N THR A 111 1.40 16.76 -4.12
CA THR A 111 1.73 17.14 -5.51
C THR A 111 1.15 18.50 -5.88
N ARG A 112 0.07 18.93 -5.21
CA ARG A 112 -0.54 20.26 -5.38
C ARG A 112 0.45 21.39 -5.06
N LEU A 113 1.41 21.15 -4.16
CA LEU A 113 2.46 22.12 -3.84
C LEU A 113 3.42 22.35 -5.02
N VAL A 114 3.52 21.38 -5.92
CA VAL A 114 4.45 21.38 -7.07
C VAL A 114 3.70 21.62 -8.40
N ARG A 115 2.41 21.25 -8.49
CA ARG A 115 1.60 21.30 -9.73
C ARG A 115 0.14 21.74 -9.50
N LYS A 116 -0.08 23.05 -9.42
CA LYS A 116 -1.42 23.64 -9.29
C LYS A 116 -2.35 23.44 -10.51
N HIS A 117 -1.81 23.12 -11.69
CA HIS A 117 -2.61 22.99 -12.91
C HIS A 117 -3.23 21.60 -13.12
N ASN A 118 -2.76 20.57 -12.39
CA ASN A 118 -3.21 19.17 -12.54
C ASN A 118 -4.00 18.66 -11.32
N GLU A 119 -4.50 19.56 -10.48
CA GLU A 119 -5.13 19.27 -9.18
C GLU A 119 -6.27 18.24 -9.23
N GLY A 120 -7.10 18.29 -10.28
CA GLY A 120 -8.25 17.39 -10.41
C GLY A 120 -7.88 15.95 -10.79
N ALA A 121 -6.82 15.77 -11.56
CA ALA A 121 -6.44 14.45 -12.08
C ALA A 121 -5.82 13.57 -10.98
N ASP A 122 -4.89 14.12 -10.20
CA ASP A 122 -4.19 13.37 -9.15
C ASP A 122 -5.14 12.89 -8.05
N VAL A 123 -6.05 13.76 -7.62
CA VAL A 123 -7.06 13.45 -6.60
C VAL A 123 -8.08 12.44 -7.14
N GLY A 124 -8.46 12.57 -8.42
CA GLY A 124 -9.30 11.59 -9.10
C GLY A 124 -8.66 10.20 -9.11
N PHE A 125 -7.36 10.10 -9.42
CA PHE A 125 -6.64 8.81 -9.44
C PHE A 125 -6.58 8.15 -8.05
N MET A 126 -6.33 8.91 -6.99
CA MET A 126 -6.34 8.35 -5.61
C MET A 126 -7.73 7.91 -5.19
N THR A 127 -8.76 8.64 -5.61
CA THR A 127 -10.16 8.27 -5.33
C THR A 127 -10.51 6.95 -6.01
N VAL A 128 -10.11 6.77 -7.28
CA VAL A 128 -10.26 5.51 -8.01
C VAL A 128 -9.48 4.38 -7.34
N GLY A 129 -8.26 4.65 -6.87
CA GLY A 129 -7.47 3.67 -6.13
C GLY A 129 -8.17 3.20 -4.84
N GLY A 130 -8.75 4.13 -4.09
CA GLY A 130 -9.58 3.81 -2.92
C GLY A 130 -10.77 2.92 -3.26
N LEU A 131 -11.46 3.18 -4.38
CA LEU A 131 -12.57 2.35 -4.85
C LEU A 131 -12.16 0.94 -5.26
N ILE A 132 -10.87 0.67 -5.52
CA ILE A 132 -10.37 -0.68 -5.77
C ILE A 132 -9.95 -1.35 -4.46
N THR A 133 -9.22 -0.63 -3.61
CA THR A 133 -8.65 -1.16 -2.36
C THR A 133 -9.73 -1.46 -1.30
N PHE A 134 -10.69 -0.56 -1.09
CA PHE A 134 -11.65 -0.71 0.01
C PHE A 134 -12.67 -1.84 -0.20
N PRO A 135 -13.27 -2.05 -1.39
CA PRO A 135 -14.13 -3.21 -1.61
C PRO A 135 -13.40 -4.53 -1.38
N ALA A 136 -12.15 -4.67 -1.84
CA ALA A 136 -11.35 -5.85 -1.56
C ALA A 136 -11.11 -6.05 -0.05
N GLY A 137 -10.80 -4.96 0.67
CA GLY A 137 -10.65 -4.98 2.13
C GLY A 137 -11.94 -5.34 2.87
N ILE A 138 -13.09 -4.81 2.44
CA ILE A 138 -14.40 -5.12 3.02
C ILE A 138 -14.77 -6.59 2.77
N VAL A 139 -14.60 -7.08 1.55
CA VAL A 139 -14.84 -8.49 1.22
C VAL A 139 -13.92 -9.39 2.04
N ALA A 140 -12.64 -9.06 2.15
CA ALA A 140 -11.70 -9.80 2.99
C ALA A 140 -12.10 -9.78 4.47
N ALA A 141 -12.51 -8.61 5.00
CA ALA A 141 -12.98 -8.51 6.37
C ALA A 141 -14.25 -9.36 6.59
N LEU A 142 -15.20 -9.37 5.66
CA LEU A 142 -16.42 -10.18 5.78
C LEU A 142 -16.15 -11.68 5.66
N LEU A 143 -15.22 -12.12 4.82
CA LEU A 143 -14.91 -13.54 4.64
C LEU A 143 -14.05 -14.13 5.76
N PHE A 144 -13.24 -13.30 6.44
CA PHE A 144 -12.23 -13.75 7.39
C PHE A 144 -12.34 -13.08 8.78
N HIS A 145 -13.49 -12.48 9.11
CA HIS A 145 -13.81 -12.04 10.48
C HIS A 145 -14.20 -13.21 11.39
#